data_AF-A0A8H7F2H6-F1
#
_entry.id   AF-A0A8H7F2H6-F1
#
_cell.length_a   1.000
_cell.length_b   1.000
_cell.length_c   1.000
_cell.angle_alpha   90.00
_cell.angle_beta   90.00
_cell.angle_gamma   90.00
#
_symmetry.space_group_name_H-M   'P 1'
#
loop_
_entity.id
_entity.type
_entity.pdbx_description
1 polymer ?
#
loop_
_entity_poly.entity_id
_entity_poly.type
_entity_poly.pdbx_seq_one_letter_code
_entity_poly.pdbx_strand_id
1 'polypeptide(L)'
;MESVYHSQLYSAAGSAIMSFDPVKQIHQHLCAFHTYSHDRSRHVEAHHFCTHLSPDFHQCVIYDSENPHARLIGIEYIVSEKIFEGLPEEEKKYWHSHKYEVESGLLQMQTKRFVPGKSALWLPTERLFCVL
;
A
#
# COMPACT_ATOMS: atom_id res chain seq x y z
N MET A 1 -9.83 35.09 -0.63
CA MET A 1 -10.14 34.34 -1.87
C MET A 1 -10.58 32.97 -1.41
N GLU A 2 -11.88 32.68 -1.43
CA GLU A 2 -12.36 31.35 -1.03
C GLU A 2 -11.91 30.31 -2.06
N SER A 3 -11.38 29.19 -1.57
CA SER A 3 -10.96 28.07 -2.40
C SER A 3 -12.18 27.43 -3.06
N VAL A 4 -12.12 27.23 -4.38
CA VAL A 4 -13.18 26.52 -5.13
C VAL A 4 -13.11 25.00 -4.88
N TYR A 5 -11.93 24.52 -4.47
CA TYR A 5 -11.70 23.16 -4.01
C TYR A 5 -12.55 22.91 -2.76
N HIS A 6 -13.31 21.82 -2.74
CA HIS A 6 -14.36 21.44 -1.76
C HIS A 6 -15.77 22.03 -1.96
N SER A 7 -16.00 22.85 -2.99
CA SER A 7 -17.37 23.22 -3.35
C SER A 7 -18.11 22.04 -4.01
N GLN A 8 -19.44 21.96 -3.81
CA GLN A 8 -20.28 20.96 -4.47
C GLN A 8 -20.18 21.05 -6.01
N LEU A 9 -20.08 22.27 -6.53
CA LEU A 9 -19.94 22.51 -7.98
C LEU A 9 -18.64 21.92 -8.52
N TYR A 10 -17.51 22.14 -7.83
CA TYR A 10 -16.22 21.57 -8.23
C TYR A 10 -16.24 20.04 -8.17
N SER A 11 -16.81 19.46 -7.12
CA SER A 11 -16.95 18.00 -6.99
C SER A 11 -17.83 17.41 -8.10
N ALA A 12 -18.96 18.05 -8.42
CA ALA A 12 -19.88 17.57 -9.45
C ALA A 12 -19.27 17.67 -10.85
N ALA A 13 -18.65 18.81 -11.18
CA ALA A 13 -17.94 19.01 -12.44
C ALA A 13 -16.80 17.99 -12.57
N GLY A 14 -16.03 17.79 -11.50
CA GLY A 14 -14.95 16.82 -11.45
C GLY A 14 -15.42 15.39 -11.74
N SER A 15 -16.48 14.94 -11.08
CA SER A 15 -17.07 13.62 -11.33
C SER A 15 -17.63 13.46 -12.74
N ALA A 16 -18.03 14.55 -13.41
CA ALA A 16 -18.58 14.51 -14.76
C ALA A 16 -17.50 14.47 -15.86
N ILE A 17 -16.33 15.09 -15.63
CA ILE A 17 -15.32 15.29 -16.68
C ILE A 17 -14.01 14.52 -16.43
N MET A 18 -13.72 14.14 -15.18
CA MET A 18 -12.48 13.44 -14.83
C MET A 18 -12.73 11.94 -14.67
N SER A 19 -11.84 11.13 -15.23
CA SER A 19 -11.77 9.71 -14.92
C SER A 19 -10.73 9.45 -13.83
N PHE A 20 -11.05 8.52 -12.92
CA PHE A 20 -10.17 8.02 -11.88
C PHE A 20 -9.91 6.52 -12.04
N ASP A 21 -9.99 6.01 -13.27
CA ASP A 21 -9.88 4.57 -13.55
C ASP A 21 -8.62 3.92 -12.96
N PRO A 22 -7.42 4.53 -12.98
CA PRO A 22 -6.24 3.96 -12.32
C PRO A 22 -6.43 3.79 -10.80
N VAL A 23 -7.03 4.78 -10.13
CA VAL A 23 -7.29 4.71 -8.67
C VAL A 23 -8.34 3.64 -8.37
N LYS A 24 -9.33 3.45 -9.24
CA LYS A 24 -10.35 2.41 -9.10
C LYS A 24 -9.83 0.99 -9.30
N GLN A 25 -8.60 0.79 -9.80
CA GLN A 25 -7.98 -0.54 -9.93
C GLN A 25 -7.40 -1.07 -8.61
N ILE A 26 -7.31 -0.24 -7.58
CA ILE A 26 -6.89 -0.66 -6.23
C ILE A 26 -7.91 -1.70 -5.72
N HIS A 27 -7.42 -2.90 -5.44
CA HIS A 27 -8.25 -4.06 -5.09
C HIS A 27 -7.79 -4.80 -3.85
N GLN A 28 -6.71 -4.35 -3.21
CA GLN A 28 -6.20 -4.93 -1.98
C GLN A 28 -5.92 -3.85 -0.94
N HIS A 29 -6.36 -4.11 0.29
CA HIS A 29 -6.10 -3.26 1.45
C HIS A 29 -5.38 -4.07 2.52
N LEU A 30 -4.17 -3.64 2.86
CA LEU A 30 -3.34 -4.23 3.91
C LEU A 30 -3.08 -3.17 4.98
N CYS A 31 -2.97 -3.58 6.24
CA CYS A 31 -2.54 -2.73 7.33
C CYS A 31 -1.27 -3.31 7.94
N ALA A 32 -0.27 -2.46 8.19
CA ALA A 32 0.92 -2.82 8.93
C ALA A 32 1.33 -1.75 9.93
N PHE A 33 2.25 -2.08 10.83
CA PHE A 33 2.92 -1.09 11.66
C PHE A 33 4.31 -0.80 11.11
N HIS A 34 4.51 0.42 10.61
CA HIS A 34 5.83 0.87 10.14
C HIS A 34 6.59 1.54 11.28
N THR A 35 7.87 1.19 11.37
CA THR A 35 8.80 1.78 12.34
C THR A 35 9.66 2.83 11.64
N TYR A 36 9.87 3.99 12.26
CA TYR A 36 10.72 5.03 11.67
C TYR A 36 12.19 4.59 11.70
N SER A 37 12.90 4.77 10.57
CA SER A 37 14.29 4.36 10.42
C SER A 37 15.24 4.99 11.44
N HIS A 38 14.99 6.24 11.83
CA HIS A 38 15.80 7.00 12.78
C HIS A 38 15.30 6.92 14.23
N ASP A 39 14.09 6.40 14.47
CA ASP A 39 13.50 6.28 15.80
C ASP A 39 12.60 5.04 15.88
N ARG A 40 13.17 3.96 16.41
CA ARG A 40 12.47 2.67 16.52
C ARG A 40 11.44 2.60 17.65
N SER A 41 11.29 3.66 18.45
CA SER A 41 10.23 3.74 19.46
C SER A 41 8.91 4.22 18.86
N ARG A 42 8.96 4.85 17.68
CA ARG A 42 7.80 5.40 16.99
C ARG A 42 7.31 4.44 15.92
N HIS A 43 6.01 4.20 15.96
CA HIS A 43 5.30 3.33 15.03
C HIS A 43 4.14 4.11 14.42
N VAL A 44 3.82 3.82 13.16
CA VAL A 44 2.63 4.34 12.48
C VAL A 44 1.84 3.16 11.93
N GLU A 45 0.53 3.19 12.12
CA GLU A 45 -0.38 2.29 11.42
C GLU A 45 -0.43 2.73 9.94
N ALA A 46 0.03 1.86 9.05
CA ALA A 46 0.22 2.12 7.65
C ALA A 46 -0.80 1.30 6.83
N HIS A 47 -1.71 2.00 6.18
CA HIS A 47 -2.75 1.41 5.35
C HIS A 47 -2.32 1.42 3.88
N HIS A 48 -2.01 0.24 3.36
CA HIS A 48 -1.56 0.01 1.99
C HIS A 48 -2.76 -0.29 1.11
N PHE A 49 -2.94 0.53 0.08
CA PHE A 49 -3.97 0.36 -0.93
C PHE A 49 -3.28 -0.02 -2.24
N CYS A 50 -3.33 -1.30 -2.56
CA CYS A 50 -2.49 -1.91 -3.58
C CYS A 50 -3.26 -2.29 -4.85
N THR A 51 -2.55 -2.14 -5.97
CA THR A 51 -2.90 -2.68 -7.28
C THR A 51 -1.82 -3.67 -7.68
N HIS A 52 -2.20 -4.90 -8.01
CA HIS A 52 -1.33 -5.87 -8.67
C HIS A 52 -1.24 -5.50 -10.14
N LEU A 53 -0.12 -4.91 -10.56
CA LEU A 53 0.13 -4.52 -11.95
C LEU A 53 0.47 -5.74 -12.83
N SER A 54 1.11 -6.74 -12.23
CA SER A 54 1.34 -8.06 -12.79
C SER A 54 1.42 -9.08 -11.65
N PRO A 55 1.47 -10.40 -11.94
CA PRO A 55 1.68 -11.41 -10.89
C PRO A 55 2.95 -11.18 -10.06
N ASP A 56 3.97 -10.55 -10.67
CA ASP A 56 5.28 -10.32 -10.05
C ASP A 56 5.44 -8.89 -9.51
N PHE A 57 4.44 -8.01 -9.63
CA PHE A 57 4.60 -6.59 -9.31
C PHE A 57 3.35 -5.94 -8.74
N HIS A 58 3.49 -5.40 -7.53
CA HIS A 58 2.45 -4.67 -6.82
C HIS A 58 2.91 -3.22 -6.63
N GLN A 59 1.94 -2.30 -6.70
CA GLN A 59 2.13 -0.90 -6.38
C GLN A 59 1.08 -0.48 -5.37
N CYS A 60 1.52 0.10 -4.26
CA CYS A 60 0.68 0.48 -3.14
C CYS A 60 0.81 1.98 -2.83
N VAL A 61 -0.32 2.64 -2.57
CA VAL A 61 -0.39 3.96 -1.95
C VAL A 61 -0.63 3.77 -0.46
N ILE A 62 0.15 4.44 0.40
CA ILE A 62 0.13 4.22 1.84
C ILE A 62 -0.40 5.45 2.57
N TYR A 63 -1.39 5.24 3.44
CA TYR A 63 -1.98 6.28 4.28
C TYR A 63 -1.78 6.00 5.77
N ASP A 64 -1.81 7.06 6.60
CA ASP A 64 -1.69 6.97 8.07
C ASP A 64 -2.96 6.54 8.81
N SER A 65 -4.08 6.39 8.11
CA SER A 65 -5.33 5.84 8.63
C SER A 65 -6.28 5.42 7.49
N GLU A 66 -7.39 4.77 7.81
CA GLU A 66 -8.49 4.50 6.87
C GLU A 66 -9.51 5.66 6.74
N ASN A 67 -9.27 6.79 7.40
CA ASN A 67 -10.21 7.91 7.41
C ASN A 67 -10.25 8.65 6.05
N PRO A 68 -11.38 9.29 5.68
CA PRO A 68 -11.48 10.07 4.43
C PRO A 68 -10.49 11.24 4.29
N HIS A 69 -9.88 11.66 5.41
CA HIS A 69 -8.90 12.75 5.47
C HIS A 69 -7.49 12.24 5.83
N ALA A 70 -7.25 10.93 5.69
CA ALA A 70 -5.94 10.33 5.95
C ALA A 70 -4.87 10.96 5.06
N ARG A 71 -3.65 11.05 5.59
CA ARG A 71 -2.52 11.63 4.88
C ARG A 71 -1.77 10.55 4.12
N LEU A 72 -1.41 10.83 2.87
CA LEU A 72 -0.46 10.01 2.13
C LEU A 72 0.89 10.08 2.84
N ILE A 73 1.44 8.93 3.20
CA ILE A 73 2.73 8.81 3.90
C ILE A 73 3.78 8.06 3.10
N GLY A 74 3.41 7.36 2.02
CA GLY A 74 4.38 6.64 1.19
C GLY A 74 3.78 5.99 -0.05
N ILE A 75 4.66 5.50 -0.92
CA ILE A 75 4.36 4.63 -2.04
C ILE A 75 5.24 3.41 -1.89
N GLU A 76 4.67 2.23 -2.00
CA GLU A 76 5.43 0.99 -1.88
C GLU A 76 5.35 0.18 -3.17
N TYR A 77 6.47 -0.42 -3.53
CA TYR A 77 6.59 -1.35 -4.64
C TYR A 77 6.98 -2.72 -4.10
N ILE A 78 6.22 -3.75 -4.49
CA ILE A 78 6.49 -5.12 -4.07
C ILE A 78 6.74 -5.96 -5.32
N VAL A 79 7.90 -6.62 -5.37
CA VAL A 79 8.30 -7.46 -6.50
C VAL A 79 8.63 -8.88 -6.07
N SER A 80 8.54 -9.83 -7.00
CA SER A 80 8.98 -11.21 -6.75
C SER A 80 10.51 -11.31 -6.66
N GLU A 81 11.00 -12.37 -6.01
CA GLU A 81 12.43 -12.72 -5.91
C GLU A 81 13.12 -12.69 -7.28
N LYS A 82 12.44 -13.18 -8.32
CA LYS A 82 12.93 -13.16 -9.71
C LYS A 82 13.25 -11.75 -10.20
N ILE A 83 12.39 -10.77 -9.95
CA ILE A 83 12.64 -9.38 -10.33
C ILE A 83 13.77 -8.82 -9.47
N PHE A 84 13.72 -9.03 -8.16
CA PHE A 84 14.73 -8.55 -7.22
C PHE A 84 16.14 -9.03 -7.59
N GLU A 85 16.32 -10.32 -7.88
CA GLU A 85 17.60 -10.91 -8.27
C GLU A 85 18.21 -10.24 -9.52
N GLY A 86 17.34 -9.81 -10.45
CA GLY A 86 17.72 -9.11 -11.68
C GLY A 86 18.01 -7.62 -11.51
N LEU A 87 17.78 -7.03 -10.33
CA LEU A 87 18.09 -5.62 -10.08
C LEU A 87 19.61 -5.39 -10.01
N PRO A 88 20.10 -4.19 -10.36
CA PRO A 88 21.48 -3.80 -10.07
C PRO A 88 21.79 -3.91 -8.57
N GLU A 89 23.01 -4.31 -8.21
CA GLU A 89 23.40 -4.45 -6.79
C GLU A 89 23.22 -3.16 -5.98
N GLU A 90 23.46 -2.01 -6.61
CA GLU A 90 23.24 -0.70 -5.98
C GLU A 90 21.76 -0.41 -5.70
N GLU A 91 20.84 -1.02 -6.45
CA GLU A 91 19.41 -0.87 -6.24
C GLU A 91 18.94 -1.76 -5.09
N LYS A 92 19.44 -3.01 -5.02
CA LYS A 92 19.03 -4.02 -4.02
C LYS A 92 19.13 -3.53 -2.57
N LYS A 93 20.01 -2.58 -2.26
CA LYS A 93 20.15 -2.00 -0.90
C LYS A 93 18.93 -1.23 -0.39
N TYR A 94 18.05 -0.80 -1.29
CA TYR A 94 16.80 -0.12 -0.93
C TYR A 94 15.65 -1.10 -0.70
N TRP A 95 15.86 -2.39 -0.98
CA TRP A 95 14.83 -3.41 -0.90
C TRP A 95 15.02 -4.28 0.33
N HIS A 96 13.91 -4.74 0.91
CA HIS A 96 13.90 -5.70 2.01
C HIS A 96 12.84 -6.77 1.78
N SER A 97 13.00 -7.94 2.40
CA SER A 97 12.02 -9.03 2.23
C SER A 97 10.81 -8.82 3.13
N HIS A 98 9.62 -8.91 2.55
CA HIS A 98 8.34 -8.92 3.28
C HIS A 98 8.11 -10.20 4.10
N LYS A 99 8.94 -11.24 3.90
CA LYS A 99 8.76 -12.54 4.57
C LYS A 99 8.60 -12.41 6.09
N TYR A 100 9.44 -11.58 6.72
CA TYR A 100 9.38 -11.40 8.18
C TYR A 100 8.09 -10.68 8.62
N GLU A 101 7.67 -9.65 7.90
CA GLU A 101 6.48 -8.84 8.26
C GLU A 101 5.19 -9.65 8.14
N VAL A 102 5.16 -10.54 7.15
CA VAL A 102 4.09 -11.52 6.92
C VAL A 102 4.07 -12.58 8.02
N GLU A 103 5.20 -13.25 8.27
CA GLU A 103 5.28 -14.36 9.23
C GLU A 103 5.11 -13.89 10.69
N SER A 104 5.51 -12.66 10.99
CA SER A 104 5.32 -12.05 12.32
C SER A 104 3.90 -11.52 12.56
N GLY A 105 3.05 -11.47 11.53
CA GLY A 105 1.72 -10.89 11.60
C GLY A 105 1.71 -9.36 11.72
N LEU A 106 2.83 -8.70 11.43
CA LEU A 106 2.95 -7.24 11.36
C LEU A 106 2.25 -6.67 10.13
N LEU A 107 2.09 -7.44 9.05
CA LEU A 107 1.30 -7.11 7.88
C LEU A 107 0.02 -7.96 7.84
N GLN A 108 -1.14 -7.32 7.82
CA GLN A 108 -2.43 -7.99 7.88
C GLN A 108 -3.38 -7.48 6.80
N MET A 109 -4.00 -8.42 6.07
CA MET A 109 -5.07 -8.07 5.15
C MET A 109 -6.31 -7.62 5.92
N GLN A 110 -6.80 -6.42 5.59
CA GLN A 110 -8.01 -5.90 6.19
C GLN A 110 -9.23 -6.45 5.43
N THR A 111 -10.06 -7.20 6.14
CA THR A 111 -11.34 -7.66 5.62
C THR A 111 -12.45 -6.74 6.11
N LYS A 112 -13.56 -6.66 5.36
CA LYS A 112 -14.74 -5.93 5.84
C LYS A 112 -15.19 -6.50 7.18
N ARG A 113 -15.69 -5.62 8.07
CA ARG A 113 -16.08 -5.86 9.47
C ARG A 113 -16.95 -7.09 9.76
N PHE A 114 -17.56 -7.71 8.73
CA PHE A 114 -18.44 -8.88 8.82
C PHE A 114 -17.96 -10.09 7.98
N VAL A 115 -16.71 -10.10 7.51
CA VAL A 115 -16.09 -11.23 6.81
C VAL A 115 -15.23 -12.00 7.81
N PRO A 116 -15.63 -13.22 8.24
CA PRO A 116 -14.88 -14.01 9.21
C PRO A 116 -13.47 -14.33 8.72
N GLY A 117 -12.53 -14.27 9.65
CA GLY A 117 -11.09 -14.38 9.45
C GLY A 117 -10.65 -15.44 8.44
N LYS A 118 -10.06 -14.94 7.36
CA LYS A 118 -8.91 -15.58 6.72
C LYS A 118 -7.90 -14.48 6.43
N SER A 119 -7.09 -14.16 7.43
CA SER A 119 -5.89 -13.31 7.33
C SER A 119 -4.80 -13.86 6.39
N ALA A 120 -5.12 -14.85 5.56
CA ALA A 120 -4.18 -15.64 4.78
C ALA A 120 -4.76 -16.09 3.42
N LEU A 121 -5.55 -15.26 2.77
CA LEU A 121 -5.89 -15.46 1.35
C LEU A 121 -4.97 -14.54 0.55
N TRP A 122 -3.81 -15.08 0.17
CA TRP A 122 -2.69 -14.49 -0.58
C TRP A 122 -1.56 -13.82 0.22
N LEU A 123 -0.79 -14.66 0.92
CA LEU A 123 0.66 -14.54 0.91
C LEU A 123 1.19 -15.93 0.56
N PRO A 124 1.18 -16.32 -0.74
CA PRO A 124 1.89 -17.52 -1.12
C PRO A 124 3.33 -17.37 -0.64
N THR A 125 3.92 -18.51 -0.34
CA THR A 125 5.29 -18.78 0.08
C THR A 125 6.42 -18.17 -0.76
N GLU A 126 6.16 -17.17 -1.59
CA GLU A 126 7.12 -16.48 -2.45
C GLU A 126 7.84 -15.38 -1.68
N ARG A 127 9.16 -15.30 -1.83
CA ARG A 127 9.97 -14.22 -1.27
C ARG A 127 9.67 -12.95 -2.05
N LEU A 128 8.77 -12.14 -1.49
CA LEU A 128 8.48 -10.81 -1.97
C LEU A 128 9.48 -9.82 -1.36
N PHE A 129 9.89 -8.84 -2.17
CA PHE A 129 10.79 -7.76 -1.81
C PHE A 129 10.10 -6.43 -1.99
N CYS A 130 10.30 -5.53 -1.04
CA CYS A 130 9.67 -4.22 -0.99
C CYS A 130 10.68 -3.08 -0.96
N VAL A 131 10.35 -1.97 -1.64
CA VAL A 131 10.93 -0.63 -1.45
C VAL A 131 9.83 0.40 -1.16
N LEU A 132 10.09 1.28 -0.20
CA LEU A 132 9.25 2.37 0.33
C LEU A 132 9.82 3.75 -0.02
#